data_AF-A0A1F6MG19-F1
#
_entry.id   AF-A0A1F6MG19-F1
#
_cell.length_a   1.000
_cell.length_b   1.000
_cell.length_c   1.000
_cell.angle_alpha   90.00
_cell.angle_beta   90.00
_cell.angle_gamma   90.00
#
_symmetry.space_group_name_H-M   'P 1'
#
loop_
_entity.id
_entity.type
_entity.pdbx_description
1 polymer ?
#
loop_
_entity_poly.entity_id
_entity_poly.type
_entity_poly.pdbx_seq_one_letter_code
_entity_poly.pdbx_strand_id
1 'polypeptide(L)'
;MIQTPIVTNRTDTTSGPGTVLRKVVTGVRNITKKKRQVGGKGSNLGRVMEDISCRTFASKGSSGEEEHIVIVRGPSNVACSLSIQAGTDDSYAPVKIKRATNEQGLDVEISDERLVGLTFDQGGLLKLRVAFDSSERYSLNVTAYEV
;
A
#
# COMPACT_ATOMS: atom_id res chain seq x y z
N MET A 1 4.57 40.86 26.05
CA MET A 1 5.68 40.68 27.00
C MET A 1 5.72 39.22 27.41
N ILE A 2 6.94 38.69 27.52
CA ILE A 2 7.34 37.32 27.85
C ILE A 2 7.14 37.06 29.35
N GLN A 3 6.73 35.84 29.75
CA GLN A 3 7.36 35.06 30.84
C GLN A 3 6.68 33.70 31.06
N THR A 4 7.42 32.61 30.77
CA THR A 4 7.44 31.36 31.56
C THR A 4 8.32 31.60 32.82
N PRO A 5 8.44 30.70 33.84
CA PRO A 5 8.19 29.24 33.89
C PRO A 5 7.60 28.73 35.24
N ILE A 6 7.59 27.41 35.48
CA ILE A 6 8.22 26.76 36.67
C ILE A 6 8.14 25.23 36.51
N VAL A 7 9.32 24.60 36.57
CA VAL A 7 9.56 23.16 36.77
C VAL A 7 9.55 22.89 38.28
N THR A 8 8.98 21.77 38.72
CA THR A 8 9.33 21.21 40.03
C THR A 8 9.52 19.70 39.93
N ASN A 9 10.78 19.31 40.06
CA ASN A 9 11.21 17.95 40.39
C ASN A 9 10.64 17.56 41.75
N ARG A 10 10.03 16.38 41.86
CA ARG A 10 9.94 15.66 43.13
C ARG A 10 10.84 14.43 43.06
N THR A 11 11.85 14.51 43.91
CA THR A 11 12.75 13.46 44.37
C THR A 11 12.00 12.50 45.29
N ASP A 12 12.07 11.20 45.03
CA ASP A 12 11.93 10.20 46.08
C ASP A 12 13.31 9.59 46.36
N THR A 13 13.79 9.99 47.54
CA THR A 13 14.96 9.49 48.25
C THR A 13 14.58 8.25 49.04
N THR A 14 15.27 7.12 48.84
CA THR A 14 15.39 6.10 49.90
C THR A 14 16.81 5.56 49.95
N SER A 15 17.41 5.74 51.12
CA SER A 15 18.79 5.50 51.49
C SER A 15 19.07 4.02 51.81
N GLY A 16 20.29 3.56 51.51
CA GLY A 16 20.89 2.33 52.04
C GLY A 16 22.42 2.42 52.02
N PRO A 17 23.16 1.96 53.05
CA PRO A 17 24.61 2.09 53.13
C PRO A 17 25.32 0.83 52.59
N GLY A 18 26.41 0.99 51.84
CA GLY A 18 27.24 -0.13 51.38
C GLY A 18 28.22 0.24 50.28
N THR A 19 29.47 0.51 50.68
CA THR A 19 30.64 0.80 49.84
C THR A 19 30.99 -0.38 48.92
N VAL A 20 31.26 -0.16 47.62
CA VAL A 20 32.49 -0.54 46.88
C VAL A 20 32.48 0.12 45.49
N LEU A 21 33.52 0.91 45.20
CA LEU A 21 33.85 1.48 43.89
C LEU A 21 34.00 0.41 42.79
N ARG A 22 33.23 0.52 41.70
CA ARG A 22 33.67 0.09 40.37
C ARG A 22 33.27 1.11 39.31
N LYS A 23 34.29 1.75 38.75
CA LYS A 23 34.23 2.59 37.56
C LYS A 23 33.94 1.68 36.36
N VAL A 24 32.70 1.68 35.86
CA VAL A 24 32.37 1.04 34.58
C VAL A 24 31.48 1.96 33.76
N VAL A 25 32.16 2.61 32.81
CA VAL A 25 31.69 3.11 31.50
C VAL A 25 30.18 3.19 31.32
N THR A 26 29.68 4.43 31.37
CA THR A 26 28.43 4.84 30.73
C THR A 26 28.46 4.47 29.25
N GLY A 27 27.61 3.52 28.87
CA GLY A 27 27.40 3.12 27.48
C GLY A 27 25.99 2.63 27.30
N VAL A 28 25.00 3.53 27.35
CA VAL A 28 23.69 3.26 26.77
C VAL A 28 23.92 3.04 25.29
N ARG A 29 24.04 1.78 24.87
CA ARG A 29 23.95 1.42 23.47
C ARG A 29 22.52 1.71 23.05
N ASN A 30 22.31 2.87 22.42
CA ASN A 30 21.18 3.05 21.53
C ASN A 30 21.29 1.95 20.47
N ILE A 31 20.50 0.89 20.63
CA ILE A 31 20.24 -0.05 19.56
C ILE A 31 19.30 0.69 18.61
N THR A 32 19.88 1.59 17.81
CA THR A 32 19.21 2.06 16.60
C THR A 32 18.97 0.79 15.80
N LYS A 33 17.73 0.29 15.79
CA LYS A 33 17.32 -0.78 14.90
C LYS A 33 17.66 -0.29 13.50
N LYS A 34 18.81 -0.73 12.98
CA LYS A 34 19.15 -0.61 11.57
C LYS A 34 17.97 -1.23 10.85
N LYS A 35 17.13 -0.38 10.24
CA LYS A 35 16.14 -0.79 9.24
C LYS A 35 16.95 -1.66 8.29
N ARG A 36 16.73 -2.98 8.33
CA ARG A 36 17.31 -3.90 7.35
C ARG A 36 16.77 -3.39 6.02
N GLN A 37 17.59 -2.65 5.28
CA GLN A 37 17.44 -2.53 3.84
C GLN A 37 17.63 -3.96 3.34
N VAL A 38 16.50 -4.65 3.20
CA VAL A 38 16.43 -5.81 2.33
C VAL A 38 16.65 -5.21 0.95
N GLY A 39 17.87 -5.37 0.43
CA GLY A 39 18.20 -5.08 -0.94
C GLY A 39 17.41 -6.03 -1.83
N GLY A 40 16.14 -5.68 -2.07
CA GLY A 40 15.38 -6.21 -3.18
C GLY A 40 15.82 -5.44 -4.41
N LYS A 41 16.21 -6.17 -5.47
CA LYS A 41 16.31 -5.63 -6.84
C LYS A 41 15.15 -4.66 -7.04
N GLY A 42 15.46 -3.40 -7.34
CA GLY A 42 14.46 -2.38 -7.64
C GLY A 42 13.65 -2.86 -8.83
N SER A 43 12.50 -3.47 -8.54
CA SER A 43 11.47 -3.70 -9.51
C SER A 43 11.03 -2.30 -9.95
N ASN A 44 11.17 -1.97 -11.23
CA ASN A 44 10.70 -0.73 -11.86
C ASN A 44 9.16 -0.68 -11.84
N LEU A 45 8.57 -0.78 -10.64
CA LEU A 45 7.12 -0.78 -10.43
C LEU A 45 6.56 0.63 -10.43
N GLY A 46 7.40 1.66 -10.35
CA GLY A 46 6.98 3.00 -10.00
C GLY A 46 6.79 3.16 -8.49
N ARG A 47 6.35 4.34 -8.06
CA ARG A 47 6.08 4.65 -6.65
C ARG A 47 4.67 4.17 -6.31
N VAL A 48 4.51 3.39 -5.23
CA VAL A 48 3.18 3.03 -4.72
C VAL A 48 2.43 4.30 -4.30
N MET A 49 1.20 4.43 -4.75
CA MET A 49 0.32 5.53 -4.39
C MET A 49 -0.36 5.22 -3.05
N GLU A 50 -0.10 6.04 -2.02
CA GLU A 50 -0.55 5.78 -0.64
C GLU A 50 -2.00 6.22 -0.35
N ASP A 51 -2.54 7.16 -1.14
CA ASP A 51 -3.87 7.77 -0.93
C ASP A 51 -4.91 7.36 -1.98
N ILE A 52 -4.99 6.06 -2.29
CA ILE A 52 -6.02 5.52 -3.20
C ILE A 52 -7.13 4.84 -2.42
N SER A 53 -8.35 4.91 -2.96
CA SER A 53 -9.47 4.09 -2.48
C SER A 53 -9.99 3.22 -3.62
N CYS A 54 -10.29 1.96 -3.33
CA CYS A 54 -10.80 1.02 -4.32
C CYS A 54 -12.15 0.46 -3.89
N ARG A 55 -13.05 0.28 -4.84
CA ARG A 55 -14.29 -0.50 -4.70
C ARG A 55 -14.42 -1.44 -5.88
N THR A 56 -14.75 -2.69 -5.60
CA THR A 56 -14.93 -3.72 -6.61
C THR A 56 -16.29 -4.40 -6.47
N PHE A 57 -16.93 -4.74 -7.58
CA PHE A 57 -18.15 -5.52 -7.59
C PHE A 57 -18.16 -6.48 -8.78
N ALA A 58 -18.62 -7.70 -8.56
CA ALA A 58 -18.85 -8.65 -9.63
C ALA A 58 -20.11 -8.26 -10.40
N SER A 59 -20.06 -8.40 -11.72
CA SER A 59 -21.13 -8.13 -12.66
C SER A 59 -21.10 -9.19 -13.75
N LYS A 60 -22.27 -9.54 -14.29
CA LYS A 60 -22.29 -10.33 -15.53
C LYS A 60 -22.05 -9.41 -16.72
N GLY A 61 -21.04 -9.73 -17.53
CA GLY A 61 -20.76 -9.08 -18.80
C GLY A 61 -21.82 -9.40 -19.85
N SER A 62 -21.79 -8.67 -20.98
CA SER A 62 -22.72 -8.89 -22.10
C SER A 62 -22.52 -10.24 -22.80
N SER A 63 -21.33 -10.85 -22.67
CA SER A 63 -21.01 -12.20 -23.14
C SER A 63 -21.49 -13.31 -22.19
N GLY A 64 -22.01 -12.96 -21.01
CA GLY A 64 -22.35 -13.91 -19.95
C GLY A 64 -21.19 -14.30 -19.04
N GLU A 65 -19.97 -13.82 -19.31
CA GLU A 65 -18.81 -14.01 -18.44
C GLU A 65 -18.91 -13.13 -17.18
N GLU A 66 -18.32 -13.60 -16.08
CA GLU A 66 -18.23 -12.81 -14.84
C GLU A 66 -17.09 -11.80 -14.96
N GLU A 67 -17.45 -10.52 -14.87
CA GLU A 67 -16.54 -9.39 -14.90
C GLU A 67 -16.55 -8.70 -13.54
N HIS A 68 -15.41 -8.15 -13.13
CA HIS A 68 -15.32 -7.29 -11.97
C HIS A 68 -15.23 -5.85 -12.43
N ILE A 69 -16.14 -5.02 -11.93
CA ILE A 69 -16.04 -3.57 -12.08
C ILE A 69 -15.15 -3.06 -10.96
N VAL A 70 -13.99 -2.54 -11.32
CA VAL A 70 -12.96 -1.98 -10.43
C VAL A 70 -13.02 -0.46 -10.52
N ILE A 71 -13.35 0.20 -9.42
CA ILE A 71 -13.40 1.66 -9.32
C ILE A 71 -12.30 2.09 -8.35
N VAL A 72 -11.29 2.79 -8.88
CA VAL A 72 -10.20 3.37 -8.10
C VAL A 72 -10.38 4.89 -8.06
N ARG A 73 -10.22 5.49 -6.88
CA ARG A 73 -10.06 6.93 -6.72
C ARG A 73 -8.65 7.25 -6.28
N GLY A 74 -8.10 8.33 -6.82
CA GLY A 74 -6.76 8.82 -6.54
C GLY A 74 -6.61 10.27 -6.99
N PRO A 75 -5.37 10.75 -7.16
CA PRO A 75 -5.08 12.11 -7.63
C PRO A 75 -5.47 12.30 -9.10
N SER A 76 -6.05 13.46 -9.41
CA SER A 76 -6.53 13.81 -10.75
C SER A 76 -5.40 13.92 -11.78
N ASN A 77 -5.65 13.45 -13.01
CA ASN A 77 -4.74 13.54 -14.16
C ASN A 77 -3.35 12.92 -13.93
N VAL A 78 -3.24 11.94 -13.04
CA VAL A 78 -1.99 11.20 -12.79
C VAL A 78 -1.98 9.90 -13.58
N ALA A 79 -0.88 9.65 -14.29
CA ALA A 79 -0.64 8.38 -14.99
C ALA A 79 -0.23 7.30 -13.98
N CYS A 80 -0.75 6.09 -14.17
CA CYS A 80 -0.50 4.99 -13.25
C CYS A 80 -0.54 3.62 -13.95
N SER A 81 -0.08 2.63 -13.21
CA SER A 81 -0.35 1.22 -13.47
C SER A 81 -1.06 0.60 -12.26
N LEU A 82 -1.88 -0.42 -12.50
CA LEU A 82 -2.59 -1.14 -11.46
C LEU A 82 -2.14 -2.59 -11.40
N SER A 83 -1.84 -3.07 -10.19
CA SER A 83 -1.71 -4.49 -9.90
C SER A 83 -2.92 -4.95 -9.10
N ILE A 84 -3.54 -6.03 -9.56
CA ILE A 84 -4.71 -6.64 -8.91
C ILE A 84 -4.29 -8.01 -8.38
N GLN A 85 -4.55 -8.22 -7.09
CA GLN A 85 -4.23 -9.46 -6.38
C GLN A 85 -5.51 -10.04 -5.78
N ALA A 86 -5.65 -11.36 -5.79
CA ALA A 86 -6.70 -12.09 -5.10
C ALA A 86 -6.15 -12.60 -3.77
N GLY A 87 -6.86 -12.25 -2.71
CA GLY A 87 -6.72 -12.81 -1.38
C GLY A 87 -7.60 -14.02 -1.22
N THR A 88 -7.00 -15.15 -0.84
CA THR A 88 -7.66 -16.18 -0.05
C THR A 88 -7.48 -15.87 1.44
N ASP A 89 -8.11 -16.62 2.35
CA ASP A 89 -8.06 -16.38 3.80
C ASP A 89 -6.64 -16.27 4.37
N ASP A 90 -5.64 -16.86 3.70
CA ASP A 90 -4.25 -16.95 4.18
C ASP A 90 -3.25 -16.06 3.43
N SER A 91 -3.53 -15.60 2.20
CA SER A 91 -2.56 -14.80 1.42
C SER A 91 -3.15 -14.10 0.19
N TYR A 92 -2.50 -13.03 -0.27
CA TYR A 92 -2.77 -12.38 -1.56
C TYR A 92 -1.76 -12.82 -2.62
N ALA A 93 -2.25 -13.27 -3.77
CA ALA A 93 -1.46 -13.63 -4.94
C ALA A 93 -1.94 -12.85 -6.19
N PRO A 94 -1.05 -12.57 -7.16
CA PRO A 94 -1.46 -12.01 -8.45
C PRO A 94 -2.53 -12.86 -9.12
N VAL A 95 -3.53 -12.22 -9.73
CA VAL A 95 -4.54 -12.92 -10.53
C VAL A 95 -4.25 -12.72 -11.99
N LYS A 96 -4.34 -13.80 -12.75
CA LYS A 96 -4.23 -13.74 -14.20
C LYS A 96 -5.45 -13.02 -14.78
N ILE A 97 -5.20 -11.86 -15.39
CA ILE A 97 -6.22 -11.04 -16.05
C ILE A 97 -6.40 -11.57 -17.49
N LYS A 98 -7.62 -11.95 -17.86
CA LYS A 98 -7.96 -12.34 -19.24
C LYS A 98 -8.15 -11.12 -20.12
N ARG A 99 -8.91 -10.14 -19.61
CA ARG A 99 -9.27 -8.93 -20.34
C ARG A 99 -9.54 -7.80 -19.36
N ALA A 100 -9.19 -6.57 -19.75
CA ALA A 100 -9.61 -5.37 -19.06
C ALA A 100 -10.08 -4.33 -20.07
N THR A 101 -11.16 -3.62 -19.76
CA THR A 101 -11.66 -2.49 -20.56
C THR A 101 -11.91 -1.26 -19.70
N ASN A 102 -11.77 -0.07 -20.29
CA ASN A 102 -12.10 1.19 -19.64
C ASN A 102 -13.61 1.53 -19.78
N GLU A 103 -14.03 2.68 -19.26
CA GLU A 103 -15.43 3.14 -19.37
C GLU A 103 -15.97 3.27 -20.80
N GLN A 104 -15.07 3.51 -21.76
CA GLN A 104 -15.41 3.65 -23.18
C GLN A 104 -15.49 2.28 -23.89
N GLY A 105 -15.19 1.18 -23.18
CA GLY A 105 -15.13 -0.16 -23.75
C GLY A 105 -13.85 -0.43 -24.55
N LEU A 106 -12.84 0.44 -24.46
CA LEU A 106 -11.54 0.22 -25.07
C LEU A 106 -10.73 -0.75 -24.22
N ASP A 107 -10.06 -1.70 -24.87
CA ASP A 107 -9.19 -2.65 -24.20
C ASP A 107 -7.99 -1.93 -23.56
N VAL A 108 -7.69 -2.30 -22.33
CA VAL A 108 -6.56 -1.81 -21.55
C VAL A 108 -5.40 -2.78 -21.73
N GLU A 109 -4.19 -2.23 -21.88
CA GLU A 109 -2.99 -3.03 -22.03
C GLU A 109 -2.67 -3.79 -20.73
N ILE A 110 -2.38 -5.08 -20.88
CA ILE A 110 -2.00 -5.99 -19.80
C ILE A 110 -0.53 -6.36 -19.99
N SER A 111 0.33 -6.03 -19.02
CA SER A 111 1.76 -6.34 -19.05
C SER A 111 2.23 -6.76 -17.66
N ASP A 112 3.00 -7.85 -17.57
CA ASP A 112 3.51 -8.40 -16.30
C ASP A 112 2.44 -8.52 -15.19
N GLU A 113 1.25 -9.02 -15.55
CA GLU A 113 0.08 -9.16 -14.65
C GLU A 113 -0.46 -7.84 -14.08
N ARG A 114 -0.18 -6.73 -14.78
CA ARG A 114 -0.67 -5.38 -14.45
C ARG A 114 -1.43 -4.77 -15.60
N LEU A 115 -2.30 -3.84 -15.24
CA LEU A 115 -2.94 -2.94 -16.18
C LEU A 115 -2.07 -1.69 -16.30
N VAL A 116 -1.59 -1.39 -17.51
CA VAL A 116 -0.66 -0.29 -17.78
C VAL A 116 -1.30 0.76 -18.69
N GLY A 117 -0.68 1.95 -18.78
CA GLY A 117 -1.18 3.04 -19.61
C GLY A 117 -2.45 3.70 -19.08
N LEU A 118 -2.70 3.61 -17.77
CA LEU A 118 -3.91 4.15 -17.15
C LEU A 118 -3.67 5.59 -16.70
N THR A 119 -4.72 6.42 -16.74
CA THR A 119 -4.68 7.78 -16.21
C THR A 119 -5.97 8.05 -15.43
N PHE A 120 -5.84 8.62 -14.24
CA PHE A 120 -7.01 9.10 -13.50
C PHE A 120 -7.64 10.27 -14.23
N ASP A 121 -8.97 10.31 -14.31
CA ASP A 121 -9.69 11.43 -14.91
C ASP A 121 -9.52 12.73 -14.10
N GLN A 122 -10.14 13.82 -14.57
CA GLN A 122 -10.09 15.11 -13.88
C GLN A 122 -10.71 15.06 -12.46
N GLY A 123 -11.63 14.12 -12.22
CA GLY A 123 -12.24 13.85 -10.92
C GLY A 123 -11.44 12.87 -10.04
N GLY A 124 -10.26 12.44 -10.49
CA GLY A 124 -9.43 11.48 -9.77
C GLY A 124 -10.02 10.08 -9.78
N LEU A 125 -10.82 9.72 -10.79
CA LEU A 125 -11.52 8.46 -10.89
C LEU A 125 -10.99 7.62 -12.04
N LEU A 126 -10.92 6.32 -11.81
CA LEU A 126 -10.61 5.32 -12.81
C LEU A 126 -11.60 4.17 -12.64
N LYS A 127 -12.38 3.86 -13.69
CA LYS A 127 -13.28 2.70 -13.69
C LYS A 127 -12.90 1.73 -14.81
N LEU A 128 -12.78 0.48 -14.43
CA LEU A 128 -12.37 -0.60 -15.31
C LEU A 128 -13.34 -1.77 -15.17
N ARG A 129 -13.54 -2.51 -16.25
CA ARG A 129 -14.14 -3.85 -16.22
C ARG A 129 -13.03 -4.86 -16.44
N VAL A 130 -12.91 -5.84 -15.57
CA VAL A 130 -11.81 -6.80 -15.58
C VAL A 130 -12.39 -8.21 -15.52
N ALA A 131 -12.06 -9.02 -16.53
CA ALA A 131 -12.34 -10.45 -16.54
C ALA A 131 -11.08 -11.20 -16.12
N PHE A 132 -11.21 -12.11 -15.15
CA PHE A 132 -10.10 -12.92 -14.66
C PHE A 132 -10.13 -14.34 -15.24
N ASP A 133 -8.99 -15.02 -15.23
CA ASP A 133 -8.90 -16.41 -15.73
C ASP A 133 -9.59 -17.42 -14.79
N SER A 134 -9.82 -17.04 -13.53
CA SER A 134 -10.42 -17.88 -12.50
C SER A 134 -11.87 -17.47 -12.17
N SER A 135 -12.72 -18.47 -11.95
CA SER A 135 -14.10 -18.36 -11.45
C SER A 135 -14.21 -18.54 -9.92
N GLU A 136 -13.08 -18.64 -9.22
CA GLU A 136 -13.08 -18.77 -7.76
C GLU A 136 -13.59 -17.49 -7.08
N ARG A 137 -14.05 -17.62 -5.84
CA ARG A 137 -14.37 -16.46 -5.02
C ARG A 137 -13.10 -15.98 -4.33
N TYR A 138 -12.73 -14.73 -4.57
CA TYR A 138 -11.56 -14.11 -3.96
C TYR A 138 -11.87 -12.69 -3.46
N SER A 139 -11.10 -12.26 -2.47
CA SER A 139 -11.06 -10.86 -2.05
C SER A 139 -10.05 -10.10 -2.91
N LEU A 140 -10.47 -9.06 -3.63
CA LEU A 140 -9.53 -8.30 -4.46
C LEU A 140 -8.79 -7.24 -3.64
N ASN A 141 -7.48 -7.16 -3.83
CA ASN A 141 -6.65 -6.04 -3.41
C ASN A 141 -6.07 -5.36 -4.65
N VAL A 142 -6.11 -4.03 -4.67
CA VAL A 142 -5.65 -3.23 -5.80
C VAL A 142 -4.57 -2.28 -5.32
N THR A 143 -3.41 -2.35 -5.94
CA THR A 143 -2.29 -1.42 -5.71
C THR A 143 -2.08 -0.59 -6.96
N ALA A 144 -2.08 0.74 -6.82
CA ALA A 144 -1.72 1.65 -7.88
C ALA A 144 -0.27 2.11 -7.74
N TYR A 145 0.42 2.20 -8.86
CA TYR A 145 1.77 2.73 -8.95
C TYR A 145 1.79 3.92 -9.90
N GLU A 146 2.37 5.03 -9.44
CA GLU A 146 2.64 6.20 -10.26
C GLU A 146 3.78 5.90 -11.25
N VAL A 147 3.57 6.27 -12.52
CA VAL A 147 4.49 6.00 -13.66
C VAL A 147 5.13 7.29 -14.13
#